data_AF-A0A7Y2IJ58-F1
#
_entry.id   AF-A0A7Y2IJ58-F1
#
_cell.length_a   1.000
_cell.length_b   1.000
_cell.length_c   1.000
_cell.angle_alpha   90.00
_cell.angle_beta   90.00
_cell.angle_gamma   90.00
#
_symmetry.space_group_name_H-M   'P 1'
#
loop_
_entity.id
_entity.type
_entity.pdbx_description
1 polymer ?
#
loop_
_entity_poly.entity_id
_entity_poly.type
_entity_poly.pdbx_seq_one_letter_code
_entity_poly.pdbx_strand_id
1 'polypeptide(L)'
;MRFRHPSRERLSEWLNGEPADTEELDAHIDTCHRCSTVIEALAGETEVPSLSVALNRVLSAPDDLPRRLEERVAAKLSSREVVGLMAELFGAGVETGKLLIVESPRGEEL
;
A
#
# COMPACT_ATOMS: atom_id res chain seq x y z
N MET A 1 38.16 11.04 31.69
CA MET A 1 36.82 10.59 32.11
C MET A 1 36.86 9.08 32.27
N ARG A 2 36.11 8.53 33.24
CA ARG A 2 36.31 7.20 33.82
C ARG A 2 36.15 6.09 32.76
N PHE A 3 37.22 5.34 32.50
CA PHE A 3 37.26 4.16 31.62
C PHE A 3 36.51 2.94 32.20
N ARG A 4 35.22 3.09 32.50
CA ARG A 4 34.37 1.94 32.80
C ARG A 4 33.53 1.65 31.58
N HIS A 5 33.76 0.47 30.98
CA HIS A 5 32.86 -0.03 29.95
C HIS A 5 31.47 -0.28 30.57
N PRO A 6 30.38 0.02 29.84
CA PRO A 6 29.03 -0.35 30.24
C PRO A 6 28.89 -1.87 30.39
N SER A 7 27.98 -2.31 31.24
CA SER A 7 27.66 -3.73 31.41
C SER A 7 26.98 -4.30 30.16
N ARG A 8 27.09 -5.61 29.94
CA ARG A 8 26.42 -6.31 28.82
C ARG A 8 24.90 -6.10 28.85
N GLU A 9 24.31 -6.11 30.04
CA GLU A 9 22.87 -5.88 30.26
C GLU A 9 22.45 -4.48 29.81
N ARG A 10 23.23 -3.45 30.14
CA ARG A 10 22.97 -2.07 29.71
C ARG A 10 23.09 -1.89 28.18
N LEU A 11 24.01 -2.62 27.55
CA LEU A 11 24.13 -2.64 26.08
C LEU A 11 22.93 -3.33 25.41
N SER A 12 22.38 -4.39 26.02
CA SER A 12 21.16 -5.03 25.51
C SER A 12 19.91 -4.18 25.67
N GLU A 13 19.76 -3.47 26.80
CA GLU A 13 18.66 -2.51 27.00
C GLU A 13 18.70 -1.39 25.96
N TRP A 14 19.89 -0.84 25.72
CA TRP A 14 20.12 0.17 24.67
C TRP A 14 19.78 -0.36 23.27
N LEU A 15 20.21 -1.57 22.92
CA LEU A 15 19.92 -2.18 21.61
C LEU A 15 18.41 -2.38 21.38
N ASN A 16 17.65 -2.61 22.45
CA ASN A 16 16.20 -2.79 22.41
C ASN A 16 15.42 -1.45 22.47
N GLY A 17 16.11 -0.31 22.57
CA GLY A 17 15.49 1.01 22.63
C GLY A 17 14.89 1.38 23.98
N GLU A 18 15.32 0.75 25.08
CA GLU A 18 14.88 1.12 26.43
C GLU A 18 15.61 2.38 26.96
N PRO A 19 14.94 3.22 27.77
CA PRO A 19 15.47 4.50 28.19
C PRO A 19 16.54 4.35 29.28
N ALA A 20 17.80 4.21 28.87
CA ALA A 20 18.97 4.31 29.75
C ALA A 20 19.99 5.30 29.17
N ASP A 21 20.01 6.54 29.67
CA ASP A 21 21.00 7.62 29.40
C ASP A 21 21.70 7.50 28.04
N THR A 22 20.94 7.64 26.95
CA THR A 22 21.38 7.27 25.60
C THR A 22 22.51 8.17 25.09
N GLU A 23 22.53 9.45 25.43
CA GLU A 23 23.47 10.41 24.82
C GLU A 23 24.94 10.18 25.22
N GLU A 24 25.24 9.87 26.48
CA GLU A 24 26.60 9.54 26.92
C GLU A 24 27.01 8.12 26.47
N LEU A 25 26.04 7.21 26.43
CA LEU A 25 26.25 5.83 25.99
C LEU A 25 26.52 5.74 24.49
N ASP A 26 25.79 6.49 23.67
CA ASP A 26 25.96 6.63 22.22
C ASP A 26 27.37 7.14 21.91
N ALA A 27 27.77 8.26 22.54
CA ALA A 27 29.10 8.84 22.36
C ALA A 27 30.23 7.87 22.76
N HIS A 28 30.00 7.03 23.77
CA HIS A 28 30.95 5.99 24.17
C HIS A 28 31.00 4.83 23.17
N ILE A 29 29.86 4.35 22.67
CA ILE A 29 29.78 3.25 21.70
C ILE A 29 30.48 3.64 20.40
N ASP A 30 30.25 4.86 19.91
CA ASP A 30 30.85 5.38 18.67
C ASP A 30 32.38 5.41 18.71
N THR A 31 32.97 5.57 19.90
CA THR A 31 34.43 5.68 20.09
C THR A 31 35.07 4.41 20.65
N CYS A 32 34.28 3.43 21.10
CA CYS A 32 34.77 2.24 21.78
C CYS A 32 34.56 0.97 20.95
N HIS A 33 35.62 0.52 20.26
CA HIS A 33 35.62 -0.73 19.49
C HIS A 33 35.21 -1.96 20.32
N ARG A 34 35.53 -2.01 21.62
CA ARG A 34 35.13 -3.14 22.45
C ARG A 34 33.62 -3.22 22.62
N CYS A 35 32.96 -2.08 22.79
CA CYS A 35 31.52 -2.01 22.96
C CYS A 35 30.81 -2.32 21.63
N SER A 36 31.33 -1.83 20.49
CA SER A 36 30.77 -2.15 19.18
C SER A 36 30.81 -3.66 18.88
N THR A 37 31.94 -4.33 19.16
CA THR A 37 32.04 -5.80 18.96
C THR A 37 31.08 -6.58 19.87
N VAL A 38 30.84 -6.11 21.10
CA VAL A 38 29.87 -6.74 22.01
C VAL A 38 28.44 -6.54 21.52
N ILE A 39 28.11 -5.36 20.98
CA ILE A 39 26.80 -5.07 20.38
C ILE A 39 26.55 -5.94 19.15
N GLU A 40 27.54 -6.09 18.28
CA GLU A 40 27.44 -6.98 17.10
C GLU A 40 27.17 -8.43 17.51
N ALA A 41 27.84 -8.92 18.56
CA ALA A 41 27.59 -10.25 19.11
C ALA A 41 26.18 -10.38 19.70
N LEU A 42 25.71 -9.39 20.45
CA LEU A 42 24.35 -9.36 21.02
C LEU A 42 23.27 -9.27 19.93
N ALA A 43 23.51 -8.51 18.87
CA ALA A 43 22.62 -8.40 17.72
C ALA A 43 22.56 -9.70 16.92
N GLY A 44 23.66 -10.45 16.85
CA GLY A 44 23.70 -11.78 16.23
C GLY A 44 23.02 -12.88 17.06
N GLU A 45 23.02 -12.76 18.39
CA GLU A 45 22.32 -13.68 19.31
C GLU A 45 20.81 -13.41 19.39
N THR A 46 20.41 -12.15 19.21
CA THR A 46 18.99 -11.79 19.19
C THR A 46 18.41 -12.27 17.87
N GLU A 47 17.51 -13.25 17.89
CA GLU A 47 16.72 -13.67 16.73
C GLU A 47 15.80 -12.51 16.30
N VAL A 48 16.38 -11.45 15.73
CA VAL A 48 15.63 -10.44 15.01
C VAL A 48 15.01 -11.21 13.84
N PRO A 49 13.67 -11.26 13.72
CA PRO A 49 13.06 -11.85 12.54
C PRO A 49 13.70 -11.13 11.36
N SER A 50 14.35 -11.90 10.47
CA SER A 50 15.18 -11.35 9.39
C SER A 50 14.45 -10.16 8.78
N LEU A 51 15.16 -9.08 8.42
CA LEU A 51 14.54 -7.86 7.88
C LEU A 51 13.43 -8.16 6.85
N SER A 52 13.60 -9.22 6.07
CA SER A 52 12.57 -9.78 5.18
C SER A 52 11.24 -10.15 5.87
N VAL A 53 11.22 -10.81 7.02
CA VAL A 53 10.02 -11.16 7.80
C VAL A 53 9.35 -9.91 8.38
N ALA A 54 10.12 -8.97 8.89
CA ALA A 54 9.59 -7.70 9.38
C ALA A 54 8.95 -6.88 8.25
N LEU A 55 9.63 -6.80 7.09
CA LEU A 55 9.09 -6.15 5.89
C LEU A 55 7.86 -6.89 5.34
N ASN A 56 7.83 -8.21 5.40
CA ASN A 56 6.68 -8.99 4.92
C ASN A 56 5.42 -8.74 5.78
N ARG A 57 5.56 -8.48 7.08
CA ARG A 57 4.42 -8.06 7.93
C ARG A 57 3.91 -6.65 7.63
N VAL A 58 4.79 -5.74 7.23
CA VAL A 58 4.41 -4.34 6.93
C VAL A 58 3.87 -4.20 5.51
N LEU A 59 4.41 -4.97 4.57
CA LEU A 59 4.08 -4.91 3.14
C LEU A 59 3.08 -5.98 2.71
N SER A 60 2.59 -6.82 3.63
CA SER A 60 1.53 -7.78 3.34
C SER A 60 0.30 -7.05 2.83
N ALA A 61 -0.19 -7.46 1.66
CA ALA A 61 -1.43 -6.95 1.11
C ALA A 61 -2.58 -7.18 2.11
N PRO A 62 -3.48 -6.20 2.31
CA PRO A 62 -4.63 -6.40 3.18
C PRO A 62 -5.54 -7.50 2.62
N ASP A 63 -6.09 -8.33 3.51
CA ASP A 63 -6.90 -9.50 3.15
C ASP A 63 -8.15 -9.14 2.33
N ASP A 64 -8.58 -7.87 2.40
CA ASP A 64 -9.75 -7.35 1.69
C ASP A 64 -9.46 -6.90 0.25
N LEU A 65 -8.19 -6.91 -0.17
CA LEU A 65 -7.75 -6.40 -1.47
C LEU A 65 -8.40 -7.14 -2.64
N PRO A 66 -8.47 -8.50 -2.66
CA PRO A 66 -9.13 -9.24 -3.74
C PRO A 66 -10.61 -8.85 -3.89
N ARG A 67 -11.35 -8.83 -2.77
CA ARG A 67 -12.77 -8.47 -2.74
C ARG A 67 -13.02 -7.06 -3.29
N ARG A 68 -12.22 -6.08 -2.85
CA ARG A 68 -12.34 -4.69 -3.31
C ARG A 68 -12.02 -4.54 -4.80
N LEU A 69 -11.10 -5.35 -5.32
CA LEU A 69 -10.70 -5.33 -6.71
C LEU A 69 -11.80 -5.93 -7.59
N GLU A 70 -12.39 -7.05 -7.16
CA GLU A 70 -13.56 -7.68 -7.80
C GLU A 70 -14.76 -6.74 -7.83
N GLU A 71 -15.09 -6.10 -6.72
CA GLU A 71 -16.20 -5.13 -6.64
C GLU A 71 -16.00 -3.96 -7.61
N ARG A 72 -14.78 -3.43 -7.70
CA ARG A 72 -14.46 -2.32 -8.60
C ARG A 72 -14.50 -2.74 -10.07
N VAL A 73 -14.05 -3.95 -10.38
CA VAL A 73 -14.12 -4.50 -11.74
C VAL A 73 -15.58 -4.74 -12.14
N ALA A 74 -16.38 -5.36 -11.27
CA ALA A 74 -17.81 -5.59 -11.50
C ALA A 74 -18.57 -4.27 -11.75
N ALA A 75 -18.33 -3.24 -10.92
CA ALA A 75 -18.94 -1.92 -11.11
C ALA A 75 -18.53 -1.25 -12.44
N LYS A 76 -17.30 -1.48 -12.90
CA LYS A 76 -16.83 -0.94 -14.18
C LYS A 76 -17.43 -1.69 -15.39
N LEU A 77 -17.68 -2.98 -15.25
CA LEU A 77 -18.34 -3.77 -16.29
C LEU A 77 -19.83 -3.43 -16.38
N SER A 78 -20.54 -3.33 -15.25
CA SER A 78 -21.96 -2.99 -15.22
C SER A 78 -22.24 -1.58 -15.77
N SER A 79 -21.37 -0.61 -15.51
CA SER A 79 -21.53 0.74 -16.08
C SER A 79 -21.39 0.79 -17.60
N ARG A 80 -20.57 -0.08 -18.22
CA ARG A 80 -20.46 -0.18 -19.68
C ARG A 80 -21.71 -0.77 -20.31
N GLU A 81 -22.28 -1.78 -19.67
CA GLU A 81 -23.51 -2.44 -20.13
C GLU A 81 -24.71 -1.48 -20.10
N VAL A 82 -24.84 -0.70 -19.03
CA VAL A 82 -25.89 0.33 -18.91
C VAL A 82 -25.75 1.42 -19.97
N VAL A 83 -24.53 1.87 -20.26
CA VAL A 83 -24.28 2.87 -21.32
C VAL A 83 -24.61 2.31 -22.71
N GLY A 84 -24.29 1.04 -22.97
CA GLY A 84 -24.65 0.34 -24.21
C GLY A 84 -26.16 0.28 -24.42
N LEU A 85 -26.90 -0.20 -23.41
CA LEU A 85 -28.37 -0.26 -23.42
C LEU A 85 -29.01 1.11 -23.65
N MET A 86 -28.50 2.16 -22.99
CA MET A 86 -29.00 3.52 -23.20
C MET A 86 -28.73 4.00 -24.63
N ALA A 87 -27.54 3.74 -25.17
CA ALA A 87 -27.20 4.12 -26.55
C ALA A 87 -28.09 3.40 -27.57
N GLU A 88 -28.40 2.12 -27.37
CA GLU A 88 -29.33 1.37 -28.21
C GLU A 88 -30.76 1.92 -28.14
N LEU A 89 -31.25 2.23 -26.94
CA LEU A 89 -32.60 2.78 -26.74
C LEU A 89 -32.77 4.15 -27.40
N PHE A 90 -31.81 5.06 -27.21
CA PHE A 90 -31.85 6.39 -27.84
C PHE A 90 -31.58 6.31 -29.35
N GLY A 91 -30.71 5.40 -29.79
CA GLY A 91 -30.44 5.16 -31.21
C GLY A 91 -31.68 4.70 -31.97
N ALA A 92 -32.43 3.74 -31.42
CA ALA A 92 -33.69 3.28 -32.01
C ALA A 92 -34.74 4.39 -32.11
N GLY A 93 -34.84 5.24 -31.08
CA GLY A 93 -35.76 6.40 -31.09
C GLY A 93 -35.40 7.44 -32.16
N VAL A 94 -34.11 7.75 -32.31
CA VAL A 94 -33.62 8.67 -33.36
C VAL A 94 -33.86 8.11 -34.76
N GLU A 95 -33.60 6.82 -34.96
CA GLU A 95 -33.79 6.18 -36.27
C GLU A 95 -35.27 6.11 -36.65
N THR A 96 -36.14 5.79 -35.69
CA THR A 96 -37.60 5.83 -35.89
C THR A 96 -38.08 7.25 -36.20
N GLY A 97 -37.56 8.27 -35.51
CA GLY A 97 -37.87 9.66 -35.79
C GLY A 97 -37.43 10.10 -37.18
N LYS A 98 -36.26 9.66 -37.65
CA LYS A 98 -35.80 9.92 -39.02
C LYS A 98 -36.70 9.29 -40.06
N LEU A 99 -37.14 8.04 -39.86
CA LEU A 99 -38.08 7.38 -40.77
C LEU A 99 -39.38 8.18 -40.90
N LEU A 100 -39.95 8.65 -39.78
CA LEU A 100 -41.18 9.45 -39.76
C LEU A 100 -41.03 10.85 -40.39
N ILE A 101 -39.83 11.44 -40.34
CA ILE A 101 -39.55 12.77 -40.94
C ILE A 101 -39.22 12.65 -42.44
N VAL A 102 -38.55 11.57 -42.85
CA VAL A 102 -38.17 11.32 -44.24
C VAL A 102 -39.36 10.80 -45.07
N GLU A 103 -40.34 10.12 -44.46
CA GLU A 103 -41.61 9.73 -45.09
C GLU A 103 -42.68 10.84 -45.13
N SER A 104 -42.31 12.12 -45.04
CA SER A 104 -43.24 13.17 -45.46
C SER A 104 -43.37 13.11 -47.00
N PRO A 105 -44.55 12.77 -47.56
CA PRO A 105 -44.68 12.57 -48.99
C PRO A 105 -44.47 13.91 -49.70
N ARG A 106 -43.39 14.00 -50.47
CA ARG A 106 -43.31 14.97 -51.57
C ARG A 106 -44.38 14.62 -52.58
N GLY A 107 -45.38 15.48 -52.70
CA GLY A 107 -46.22 15.58 -53.88
C GLY A 107 -47.70 15.63 -53.56
N GLU A 108 -48.23 16.84 -53.39
CA GLU A 108 -49.50 17.23 -54.00
C GLU A 108 -49.47 18.76 -54.14
N GLU A 109 -48.86 19.20 -55.25
CA GLU A 109 -49.21 20.49 -55.86
C GLU A 109 -50.63 20.35 -56.41
N LEU A 110 -51.57 21.11 -55.85
CA LEU A 110 -52.80 21.56 -56.52
C LEU A 110 -53.10 23.00 -56.09
#